data_AF-A0A966Z046-F1
#
_entry.id   AF-A0A966Z046-F1
#
_cell.length_a   1.000
_cell.length_b   1.000
_cell.length_c   1.000
_cell.angle_alpha   90.00
_cell.angle_beta   90.00
_cell.angle_gamma   90.00
#
_symmetry.space_group_name_H-M   'P 1'
#
loop_
_entity.id
_entity.type
_entity.pdbx_description
1 polymer ?
#
loop_
_entity_poly.entity_id
_entity_poly.type
_entity_poly.pdbx_seq_one_letter_code
_entity_poly.pdbx_strand_id
1 'polypeptide(L)'
;MIRTALLSVSDKTGIVQLAQALHTLGIKLISTGGTAKLLAQEGLPVTEVASLTNFPEMLDGRVKTLHPKVHGGLLARRDSKEHMDAIAEHGIETIDLLVINLYPFTQTISQAHCSFDEAIENIDIGGPAMLRAAAKNHQDVTVLISPDDYELVLEEMRRNQNTVSFTTNLTLAKKVFAHTAQYDGAIANYLSSLDGTQDHHKRHPYPQTLHLAFERVQEMRYGENPHQSAAFYKDLNAPSGSLAHYQQLQGKELSFNNIADSDAAWECVKSISGDQAACVIIKHANPCGVAIAESAEKAYLKALQTDPTSAFGGIIALNRPCDETCATAIAKQFVEVLIAPSFTESAKTIFANKQNVRLLEILLPKEGANPLNQFDFKRVGGGLLVQSSDSKNVLPQELQVVTKR
;
A
#
# COMPACT_ATOMS: atom_id res chain seq x y z
N MET A 1 -0.58 18.62 25.42
CA MET A 1 0.40 17.77 26.11
C MET A 1 -0.26 16.43 26.34
N ILE A 2 0.41 15.36 25.94
CA ILE A 2 -0.08 14.00 26.13
C ILE A 2 0.16 13.61 27.59
N ARG A 3 -0.90 13.11 28.24
CA ARG A 3 -0.86 12.60 29.62
C ARG A 3 -1.44 11.20 29.73
N THR A 4 -2.40 10.88 28.86
CA THR A 4 -3.08 9.58 28.84
C THR A 4 -3.05 8.98 27.44
N ALA A 5 -2.63 7.72 27.33
CA ALA A 5 -2.60 6.95 26.09
C ALA A 5 -3.53 5.74 26.18
N LEU A 6 -4.40 5.55 25.19
CA LEU A 6 -5.20 4.34 25.01
C LEU A 6 -4.58 3.46 23.92
N LEU A 7 -4.17 2.24 24.28
CA LEU A 7 -3.54 1.27 23.39
C LEU A 7 -4.48 0.07 23.17
N SER A 8 -4.95 -0.14 21.94
CA SER A 8 -5.84 -1.24 21.57
C SER A 8 -5.52 -1.73 20.17
N VAL A 9 -4.50 -2.58 20.06
CA VAL A 9 -3.99 -3.09 18.78
C VAL A 9 -4.34 -4.57 18.58
N SER A 10 -4.58 -4.99 17.34
CA SER A 10 -4.59 -6.40 16.93
C SER A 10 -3.15 -6.91 16.69
N ASP A 11 -2.40 -6.23 15.81
CA ASP A 11 -0.98 -6.48 15.58
C ASP A 11 -0.15 -5.90 16.73
N LYS A 12 0.64 -6.76 17.39
CA LYS A 12 1.46 -6.43 18.56
C LYS A 12 2.86 -5.91 18.21
N THR A 13 3.18 -5.79 16.92
CA THR A 13 4.49 -5.30 16.47
C THR A 13 4.82 -3.95 17.11
N GLY A 14 5.95 -3.88 17.82
CA GLY A 14 6.46 -2.66 18.45
C GLY A 14 5.67 -2.11 19.65
N ILE A 15 4.56 -2.73 20.06
CA ILE A 15 3.65 -2.13 21.05
C ILE A 15 4.26 -2.08 22.46
N VAL A 16 5.07 -3.08 22.82
CA VAL A 16 5.73 -3.14 24.13
C VAL A 16 6.76 -2.03 24.24
N GLN A 17 7.58 -1.84 23.21
CA GLN A 17 8.60 -0.80 23.14
C GLN A 17 7.97 0.60 23.20
N LEU A 18 6.87 0.81 22.46
CA LEU A 18 6.10 2.05 22.52
C LEU A 18 5.56 2.30 23.93
N ALA A 19 4.92 1.31 24.54
CA ALA A 19 4.32 1.44 25.86
C ALA A 19 5.36 1.70 26.96
N GLN A 20 6.53 1.06 26.89
CA GLN A 20 7.67 1.33 27.78
C GLN A 20 8.14 2.78 27.65
N ALA A 21 8.33 3.26 26.42
CA ALA A 21 8.74 4.65 26.18
C ALA A 21 7.70 5.66 26.69
N LEU A 22 6.41 5.42 26.44
CA LEU A 22 5.33 6.25 26.97
C LEU A 22 5.32 6.25 28.51
N HIS A 23 5.52 5.09 29.13
CA HIS A 23 5.59 5.00 30.59
C HIS A 23 6.78 5.77 31.17
N THR A 24 7.96 5.67 30.56
CA THR A 24 9.15 6.46 30.95
C THR A 24 8.90 7.97 30.84
N LEU A 25 8.08 8.40 29.87
CA LEU A 25 7.65 9.79 29.73
C LEU A 25 6.55 10.21 30.72
N GLY A 26 6.16 9.34 31.65
CA GLY A 26 5.15 9.61 32.67
C GLY A 26 3.71 9.54 32.17
N ILE A 27 3.47 8.92 31.01
CA ILE A 27 2.13 8.81 30.41
C ILE A 27 1.35 7.67 31.07
N LYS A 28 0.11 7.94 31.47
CA LYS A 28 -0.84 6.94 31.96
C LYS A 28 -1.27 6.03 30.81
N LEU A 29 -1.11 4.73 30.97
CA LEU A 29 -1.48 3.74 29.97
C LEU A 29 -2.88 3.16 30.26
N ILE A 30 -3.75 3.21 29.26
CA ILE A 30 -5.07 2.58 29.24
C ILE A 30 -5.08 1.54 28.13
N SER A 31 -5.59 0.34 28.36
CA SER A 31 -5.60 -0.70 27.32
C SER A 31 -6.78 -1.65 27.42
N THR A 32 -6.97 -2.46 26.39
CA THR A 32 -8.09 -3.41 26.24
C THR A 32 -7.57 -4.85 26.15
N GLY A 33 -8.31 -5.78 26.76
CA GLY A 33 -8.22 -7.23 26.54
C GLY A 33 -6.78 -7.77 26.40
N GLY A 34 -6.48 -8.36 25.23
CA GLY A 34 -5.18 -8.97 24.96
C GLY A 34 -3.99 -8.00 24.96
N THR A 35 -4.19 -6.72 24.65
CA THR A 35 -3.11 -5.72 24.71
C THR A 35 -2.78 -5.40 26.17
N ALA A 36 -3.81 -5.22 27.03
CA ALA A 36 -3.60 -4.99 28.45
C ALA A 36 -2.85 -6.15 29.11
N LYS A 37 -3.24 -7.40 28.80
CA LYS A 37 -2.56 -8.61 29.29
C LYS A 37 -1.08 -8.66 28.92
N LEU A 38 -0.75 -8.36 27.65
CA LEU A 38 0.63 -8.31 27.18
C LEU A 38 1.45 -7.26 27.93
N LEU A 39 0.93 -6.03 28.05
CA LEU A 39 1.65 -4.95 28.73
C LEU A 39 1.85 -5.24 30.23
N ALA A 40 0.85 -5.85 30.88
CA ALA A 40 0.95 -6.25 32.29
C ALA A 40 1.99 -7.36 32.52
N GLN A 41 2.12 -8.31 31.59
CA GLN A 41 3.15 -9.37 31.63
C GLN A 41 4.57 -8.80 31.56
N GLU A 42 4.74 -7.68 30.84
CA GLU A 42 5.99 -6.92 30.75
C GLU A 42 6.22 -5.97 31.93
N GLY A 43 5.36 -6.04 32.97
CA GLY A 43 5.50 -5.27 34.21
C GLY A 43 5.06 -3.81 34.10
N LEU A 44 4.38 -3.41 33.03
CA LEU A 44 3.91 -2.03 32.85
C LEU A 44 2.60 -1.78 33.63
N PRO A 45 2.47 -0.63 34.31
CA PRO A 45 1.22 -0.27 34.97
C PRO A 45 0.18 0.17 33.93
N VAL A 46 -0.76 -0.72 33.63
CA VAL A 46 -1.83 -0.49 32.67
C VAL A 46 -3.20 -0.49 33.34
N THR A 47 -4.02 0.51 33.01
CA THR A 47 -5.43 0.55 33.42
C THR A 47 -6.28 -0.12 32.36
N GLU A 48 -7.06 -1.15 32.72
CA GLU A 48 -8.01 -1.73 31.77
C GLU A 48 -9.19 -0.78 31.49
N VAL A 49 -9.65 -0.74 30.23
CA VAL A 49 -10.84 0.03 29.84
C VAL A 49 -12.09 -0.39 30.63
N ALA A 50 -12.21 -1.66 31.02
CA ALA A 50 -13.32 -2.12 31.87
C ALA A 50 -13.33 -1.38 33.22
N SER A 51 -12.15 -1.17 33.83
CA SER A 51 -12.00 -0.41 35.07
C SER A 51 -12.27 1.08 34.88
N LEU A 52 -11.89 1.66 33.73
CA LEU A 52 -12.22 3.06 33.41
C LEU A 52 -13.74 3.24 33.28
N THR A 53 -14.38 2.34 32.54
CA THR A 53 -15.80 2.45 32.18
C THR A 53 -16.74 2.05 33.31
N ASN A 54 -16.29 1.19 34.24
CA ASN A 54 -17.12 0.42 35.16
C ASN A 54 -18.16 -0.44 34.42
N PHE A 55 -17.80 -0.91 33.23
CA PHE A 55 -18.65 -1.73 32.38
C PHE A 55 -17.85 -2.95 31.89
N PRO A 56 -18.39 -4.18 32.03
CA PRO A 56 -17.69 -5.37 31.58
C PRO A 56 -17.66 -5.44 30.04
N GLU A 57 -16.73 -6.22 29.51
CA GLU A 57 -16.79 -6.64 28.11
C GLU A 57 -18.04 -7.51 27.88
N MET A 58 -18.83 -7.19 26.85
CA MET A 58 -20.10 -7.87 26.54
C MET A 58 -20.16 -8.33 25.09
N LEU A 59 -21.04 -9.31 24.82
CA LEU A 59 -21.34 -9.85 23.49
C LEU A 59 -20.05 -10.35 22.79
N ASP A 60 -19.30 -11.20 23.49
CA ASP A 60 -18.06 -11.82 23.01
C ASP A 60 -17.02 -10.79 22.52
N GLY A 61 -16.96 -9.63 23.18
CA GLY A 61 -16.00 -8.58 22.91
C GLY A 61 -16.41 -7.55 21.86
N ARG A 62 -17.63 -7.68 21.30
CA ARG A 62 -18.22 -6.70 20.38
C ARG A 62 -18.47 -5.35 21.05
N VAL A 63 -18.78 -5.35 22.35
CA VAL A 63 -19.04 -4.12 23.12
C VAL A 63 -18.06 -4.02 24.30
N LYS A 64 -16.99 -3.26 24.09
CA LYS A 64 -15.95 -2.98 25.11
C LYS A 64 -15.56 -1.50 25.21
N THR A 65 -15.48 -0.80 24.08
CA THR A 65 -14.97 0.58 24.01
C THR A 65 -16.02 1.60 23.55
N LEU A 66 -17.20 1.13 23.13
CA LEU A 66 -18.34 1.95 22.72
C LEU A 66 -19.03 2.56 23.95
N HIS A 67 -18.29 3.39 24.69
CA HIS A 67 -18.73 3.95 25.97
C HIS A 67 -18.42 5.46 26.05
N PRO A 68 -19.31 6.28 26.65
CA PRO A 68 -19.09 7.73 26.78
C PRO A 68 -17.80 8.11 27.50
N LYS A 69 -17.35 7.33 28.50
CA LYS A 69 -16.06 7.57 29.16
C LYS A 69 -14.84 7.43 28.24
N VAL A 70 -14.94 6.64 27.17
CA VAL A 70 -13.88 6.52 26.16
C VAL A 70 -14.05 7.62 25.11
N HIS A 71 -15.22 7.68 24.48
CA HIS A 71 -15.47 8.63 23.39
C HIS A 71 -15.50 10.09 23.85
N GLY A 72 -15.98 10.38 25.05
CA GLY A 72 -15.92 11.71 25.66
C GLY A 72 -14.48 12.15 25.92
N GLY A 73 -13.63 11.24 26.40
CA GLY A 73 -12.19 11.50 26.57
C GLY A 73 -11.46 11.79 25.26
N LEU A 74 -11.89 11.15 24.17
CA LEU A 74 -11.36 11.39 22.82
C LEU A 74 -11.93 12.66 22.17
N LEU A 75 -13.23 12.96 22.33
CA LEU A 75 -13.95 13.99 21.58
C LEU A 75 -14.04 15.36 22.28
N ALA A 76 -13.78 15.43 23.58
CA ALA A 76 -13.83 16.70 24.30
C ALA A 76 -12.83 17.69 23.69
N ARG A 77 -13.26 18.90 23.41
CA ARG A 77 -12.37 19.93 22.89
C ARG A 77 -11.69 20.63 24.06
N ARG A 78 -10.36 20.62 24.09
CA ARG A 78 -9.59 21.15 25.22
C ARG A 78 -9.60 22.67 25.25
N ASP A 79 -9.87 23.30 24.11
CA ASP A 79 -10.07 24.75 23.99
C ASP A 79 -11.49 25.22 24.38
N SER A 80 -12.43 24.29 24.61
CA SER A 80 -13.81 24.60 25.00
C SER A 80 -14.04 24.37 26.49
N LYS A 81 -14.25 25.46 27.23
CA LYS A 81 -14.58 25.39 28.66
C LYS A 81 -15.84 24.54 28.92
N GLU A 82 -16.86 24.68 28.09
CA GLU A 82 -18.10 23.90 28.19
C GLU A 82 -17.85 22.39 28.08
N HIS A 83 -17.01 21.96 27.12
CA HIS A 83 -16.68 20.53 26.98
C HIS A 83 -15.88 20.03 28.19
N MET A 84 -14.92 20.82 28.66
CA MET A 84 -14.07 20.44 29.79
C MET A 84 -14.85 20.36 31.11
N ASP A 85 -15.79 21.29 31.34
CA ASP A 85 -16.69 21.26 32.49
C ASP A 85 -17.62 20.04 32.42
N ALA A 86 -18.16 19.72 31.23
CA ALA A 86 -19.05 18.58 31.04
C ALA A 86 -18.36 17.21 31.29
N ILE A 87 -17.14 17.01 30.79
CA ILE A 87 -16.39 15.77 31.07
C ILE A 87 -15.98 15.67 32.53
N ALA A 88 -15.66 16.79 33.19
CA ALA A 88 -15.32 16.80 34.61
C ALA A 88 -16.52 16.44 35.49
N GLU A 89 -17.71 17.00 35.19
CA GLU A 89 -18.97 16.68 35.89
C GLU A 89 -19.29 15.18 35.84
N HIS A 90 -18.98 14.52 34.73
CA HIS A 90 -19.26 13.10 34.51
C HIS A 90 -18.09 12.16 34.86
N GLY A 91 -17.00 12.69 35.43
CA GLY A 91 -15.82 11.90 35.79
C GLY A 91 -15.15 11.23 34.58
N ILE A 92 -15.15 11.90 33.44
CA ILE A 92 -14.54 11.45 32.19
C ILE A 92 -13.15 12.09 32.07
N GLU A 93 -12.11 11.26 32.05
CA GLU A 93 -10.75 11.70 31.82
C GLU A 93 -10.46 11.90 30.32
N THR A 94 -9.57 12.84 29.99
CA THR A 94 -9.09 13.02 28.61
C THR A 94 -8.20 11.86 28.16
N ILE A 95 -8.29 11.52 26.89
CA ILE A 95 -7.38 10.59 26.20
C ILE A 95 -6.67 11.39 25.12
N ASP A 96 -5.34 11.49 25.21
CA ASP A 96 -4.54 12.41 24.40
C ASP A 96 -3.75 11.70 23.30
N LEU A 97 -3.50 10.40 23.48
CA LEU A 97 -2.90 9.53 22.47
C LEU A 97 -3.76 8.28 22.30
N LEU A 98 -4.12 7.95 21.06
CA LEU A 98 -4.82 6.72 20.70
C LEU A 98 -3.92 5.87 19.80
N VAL A 99 -3.70 4.60 20.16
CA VAL A 99 -2.93 3.64 19.35
C VAL A 99 -3.82 2.44 19.02
N ILE A 100 -4.25 2.33 17.76
CA ILE A 100 -5.16 1.28 17.28
C ILE A 100 -4.78 0.86 15.88
N ASN A 101 -4.58 -0.45 15.67
CA ASN A 101 -4.71 -1.07 14.35
C ASN A 101 -5.93 -2.01 14.37
N LEU A 102 -6.66 -2.02 13.26
CA LEU A 102 -7.93 -2.72 13.12
C LEU A 102 -7.73 -4.24 13.00
N TYR A 103 -8.80 -4.99 13.17
CA TYR A 103 -8.80 -6.42 12.83
C TYR A 103 -8.46 -6.63 11.35
N PRO A 104 -7.68 -7.67 11.02
CA PRO A 104 -7.14 -7.87 9.69
C PRO A 104 -8.20 -8.48 8.76
N PHE A 105 -9.27 -7.72 8.48
CA PHE A 105 -10.44 -8.20 7.72
C PHE A 105 -10.05 -8.67 6.31
N THR A 106 -9.25 -7.89 5.59
CA THR A 106 -8.78 -8.25 4.24
C THR A 106 -7.94 -9.52 4.25
N GLN A 107 -7.08 -9.71 5.26
CA GLN A 107 -6.32 -10.93 5.43
C GLN A 107 -7.24 -12.11 5.75
N THR A 108 -8.23 -11.93 6.62
CA THR A 108 -9.20 -12.97 7.01
C THR A 108 -9.96 -13.49 5.78
N ILE A 109 -10.56 -12.61 4.99
CA ILE A 109 -11.34 -13.01 3.80
C ILE A 109 -10.48 -13.50 2.62
N SER A 110 -9.15 -13.44 2.75
CA SER A 110 -8.20 -14.01 1.79
C SER A 110 -7.82 -15.45 2.12
N GLN A 111 -8.14 -15.94 3.33
CA GLN A 111 -7.82 -17.30 3.76
C GLN A 111 -8.70 -18.32 3.05
N ALA A 112 -8.09 -19.40 2.58
CA ALA A 112 -8.77 -20.45 1.82
C ALA A 112 -9.88 -21.20 2.60
N HIS A 113 -9.90 -21.09 3.93
CA HIS A 113 -10.86 -21.75 4.81
C HIS A 113 -11.79 -20.77 5.53
N CYS A 114 -11.78 -19.48 5.14
CA CYS A 114 -12.61 -18.47 5.76
C CYS A 114 -14.09 -18.79 5.55
N SER A 115 -14.87 -18.77 6.64
CA SER A 115 -16.33 -18.89 6.59
C SER A 115 -17.00 -17.52 6.55
N PHE A 116 -18.28 -17.47 6.18
CA PHE A 116 -19.06 -16.24 6.26
C PHE A 116 -19.11 -15.69 7.69
N ASP A 117 -19.42 -16.54 8.67
CA ASP A 117 -19.49 -16.13 10.09
C ASP A 117 -18.15 -15.58 10.58
N GLU A 118 -17.04 -16.22 10.22
CA GLU A 118 -15.69 -15.74 10.55
C GLU A 118 -15.41 -14.36 9.94
N ALA A 119 -15.82 -14.13 8.69
CA ALA A 119 -15.70 -12.81 8.07
C ALA A 119 -16.52 -11.76 8.83
N ILE A 120 -17.76 -12.09 9.24
CA ILE A 120 -18.63 -11.19 10.00
C ILE A 120 -18.06 -10.87 11.38
N GLU A 121 -17.50 -11.85 12.10
CA GLU A 121 -16.86 -11.61 13.41
C GLU A 121 -15.60 -10.75 13.32
N ASN A 122 -14.93 -10.73 12.16
CA ASN A 122 -13.74 -9.90 11.93
C ASN A 122 -14.05 -8.46 11.49
N ILE A 123 -15.33 -8.06 11.44
CA ILE A 123 -15.74 -6.67 11.25
C ILE A 123 -15.63 -5.92 12.59
N ASP A 124 -14.62 -5.06 12.71
CA ASP A 124 -14.38 -4.25 13.90
C ASP A 124 -15.34 -3.05 13.93
N ILE A 125 -16.03 -2.88 15.05
CA ILE A 125 -16.93 -1.75 15.30
C ILE A 125 -16.25 -0.70 16.20
N GLY A 126 -15.61 -1.15 17.28
CA GLY A 126 -15.03 -0.29 18.29
C GLY A 126 -13.79 0.45 17.80
N GLY A 127 -12.93 -0.24 17.04
CA GLY A 127 -11.71 0.31 16.45
C GLY A 127 -12.01 1.50 15.54
N PRO A 128 -12.80 1.35 14.46
CA PRO A 128 -13.14 2.47 13.57
C PRO A 128 -13.85 3.61 14.28
N ALA A 129 -14.71 3.32 15.26
CA ALA A 129 -15.39 4.36 16.04
C ALA A 129 -14.38 5.22 16.84
N MET A 130 -13.44 4.59 17.56
CA MET A 130 -12.40 5.31 18.31
C MET A 130 -11.44 6.06 17.39
N LEU A 131 -11.01 5.43 16.29
CA LEU A 131 -10.14 6.04 15.29
C LEU A 131 -10.76 7.33 14.72
N ARG A 132 -12.02 7.25 14.26
CA ARG A 132 -12.74 8.42 13.73
C ARG A 132 -12.94 9.50 14.79
N ALA A 133 -13.18 9.11 16.05
CA ALA A 133 -13.31 10.06 17.16
C ALA A 133 -12.00 10.82 17.42
N ALA A 134 -10.87 10.12 17.52
CA ALA A 134 -9.56 10.73 17.72
C ALA A 134 -9.14 11.61 16.52
N ALA A 135 -9.28 11.10 15.30
CA ALA A 135 -8.92 11.84 14.09
C ALA A 135 -9.79 13.09 13.87
N LYS A 136 -11.09 13.02 14.22
CA LYS A 136 -11.96 14.21 14.24
C LYS A 136 -11.41 15.28 15.20
N ASN A 137 -10.90 14.86 16.35
CA ASN A 137 -10.36 15.74 17.38
C ASN A 137 -8.83 15.88 17.34
N HIS A 138 -8.22 15.81 16.15
CA HIS A 138 -6.77 15.86 15.95
C HIS A 138 -6.09 17.13 16.50
N GLN A 139 -6.84 18.20 16.76
CA GLN A 139 -6.32 19.36 17.46
C GLN A 139 -5.78 19.00 18.85
N ASP A 140 -6.42 18.05 19.54
CA ASP A 140 -6.13 17.70 20.92
C ASP A 140 -5.68 16.24 21.13
N VAL A 141 -5.90 15.38 20.13
CA VAL A 141 -5.61 13.94 20.22
C VAL A 141 -4.66 13.50 19.11
N THR A 142 -3.55 12.89 19.50
CA THR A 142 -2.65 12.18 18.58
C THR A 142 -3.19 10.77 18.35
N VAL A 143 -3.18 10.30 17.11
CA VAL A 143 -3.69 8.98 16.74
C VAL A 143 -2.67 8.21 15.90
N LEU A 144 -2.40 6.96 16.27
CA LEU A 144 -1.44 6.08 15.62
C LEU A 144 -2.13 4.80 15.15
N ILE A 145 -1.93 4.45 13.88
CA ILE A 145 -2.52 3.25 13.27
C ILE A 145 -1.52 2.25 12.70
N SER A 146 -0.25 2.65 12.57
CA SER A 146 0.84 1.78 12.11
C SER A 146 2.03 1.85 13.06
N PRO A 147 2.72 0.72 13.32
CA PRO A 147 4.01 0.72 14.00
C PRO A 147 5.07 1.64 13.37
N ASP A 148 4.98 1.90 12.07
CA ASP A 148 5.93 2.76 11.34
C ASP A 148 5.95 4.21 11.87
N ASP A 149 4.84 4.66 12.48
CA ASP A 149 4.71 6.03 12.99
C ASP A 149 5.19 6.16 14.46
N TYR A 150 5.47 5.04 15.14
CA TYR A 150 5.72 5.02 16.59
C TYR A 150 6.96 5.84 16.97
N GLU A 151 8.10 5.56 16.33
CA GLU A 151 9.36 6.24 16.69
C GLU A 151 9.31 7.73 16.34
N LEU A 152 8.76 8.07 15.17
CA LEU A 152 8.64 9.47 14.73
C LEU A 152 7.84 10.31 15.74
N VAL A 153 6.72 9.78 16.25
CA VAL A 153 5.92 10.48 17.26
C VAL A 153 6.62 10.51 18.62
N LEU A 154 7.28 9.42 19.04
CA LEU A 154 8.06 9.40 20.28
C LEU A 154 9.21 10.42 20.25
N GLU A 155 9.93 10.55 19.14
CA GLU A 155 10.99 11.54 18.98
C GLU A 155 10.47 12.97 19.04
N GLU A 156 9.30 13.23 18.45
CA GLU A 156 8.63 14.53 18.56
C GLU A 156 8.22 14.83 20.01
N MET A 157 7.61 13.86 20.71
CA MET A 157 7.22 13.98 22.11
C MET A 157 8.42 14.27 23.02
N ARG A 158 9.53 13.53 22.86
CA ARG A 158 10.77 13.70 23.65
C ARG A 158 11.35 15.12 23.48
N ARG A 159 11.30 15.68 22.27
CA ARG A 159 11.81 17.04 21.99
C ARG A 159 10.87 18.13 22.51
N ASN A 160 9.56 17.87 22.51
CA ASN A 160 8.55 18.89 22.73
C ASN A 160 7.76 18.70 24.03
N GLN A 161 8.37 18.18 25.09
CA GLN A 161 7.73 18.01 26.41
C GLN A 161 6.39 17.26 26.34
N ASN A 162 6.40 16.09 25.70
CA ASN A 162 5.23 15.24 25.45
C ASN A 162 4.13 15.93 24.61
N THR A 163 4.50 16.83 23.70
CA THR A 163 3.56 17.41 22.74
C THR A 163 3.87 16.94 21.32
N VAL A 164 2.82 16.88 20.50
CA VAL A 164 2.88 16.59 19.07
C VAL A 164 2.25 17.79 18.37
N SER A 165 2.89 18.24 17.30
CA SER A 165 2.46 19.42 16.56
C SER A 165 1.12 19.20 15.87
N PHE A 166 0.39 20.29 15.65
CA PHE A 166 -0.84 20.28 14.86
C PHE A 166 -0.63 19.66 13.47
N THR A 167 0.49 19.97 12.81
CA THR A 167 0.83 19.44 11.49
C THR A 167 0.99 17.92 11.50
N THR A 168 1.69 17.37 12.49
CA THR A 168 1.81 15.91 12.68
C THR A 168 0.44 15.29 12.96
N ASN A 169 -0.34 15.84 13.90
CA ASN A 169 -1.66 15.31 14.21
C ASN A 169 -2.62 15.35 13.02
N LEU A 170 -2.63 16.42 12.23
CA LEU A 170 -3.44 16.51 11.03
C LEU A 170 -3.02 15.47 9.97
N THR A 171 -1.72 15.19 9.86
CA THR A 171 -1.19 14.16 8.95
C THR A 171 -1.65 12.77 9.39
N LEU A 172 -1.56 12.46 10.68
CA LEU A 172 -2.04 11.21 11.26
C LEU A 172 -3.57 11.06 11.12
N ALA A 173 -4.33 12.14 11.32
CA ALA A 173 -5.77 12.13 11.14
C ALA A 173 -6.20 11.87 9.69
N LYS A 174 -5.49 12.43 8.70
CA LYS A 174 -5.69 12.10 7.28
C LYS A 174 -5.44 10.62 7.02
N LYS A 175 -4.36 10.06 7.61
CA LYS A 175 -4.04 8.63 7.52
C LYS A 175 -5.17 7.77 8.08
N VAL A 176 -5.73 8.14 9.23
CA VAL A 176 -6.87 7.46 9.84
C VAL A 176 -8.10 7.44 8.94
N PHE A 177 -8.53 8.59 8.41
CA PHE A 177 -9.71 8.63 7.56
C PHE A 177 -9.52 7.90 6.22
N ALA A 178 -8.29 7.90 5.68
CA ALA A 178 -7.95 7.07 4.53
C ALA A 178 -8.05 5.58 4.88
N HIS A 179 -7.48 5.16 6.01
CA HIS A 179 -7.50 3.76 6.45
C HIS A 179 -8.91 3.24 6.74
N THR A 180 -9.76 4.02 7.42
CA THR A 180 -11.14 3.59 7.68
C THR A 180 -11.99 3.55 6.41
N ALA A 181 -11.76 4.46 5.45
CA ALA A 181 -12.41 4.38 4.14
C ALA A 181 -11.99 3.13 3.34
N GLN A 182 -10.71 2.74 3.42
CA GLN A 182 -10.20 1.50 2.83
C GLN A 182 -10.83 0.27 3.49
N TYR A 183 -10.92 0.27 4.83
CA TYR A 183 -11.50 -0.81 5.62
C TYR A 183 -12.99 -1.03 5.28
N ASP A 184 -13.78 0.04 5.32
CA ASP A 184 -15.22 -0.02 4.98
C ASP A 184 -15.43 -0.41 3.51
N GLY A 185 -14.57 0.08 2.59
CA GLY A 185 -14.59 -0.31 1.18
C GLY A 185 -14.32 -1.81 0.98
N ALA A 186 -13.40 -2.40 1.75
CA ALA A 186 -13.14 -3.84 1.69
C ALA A 186 -14.33 -4.67 2.19
N ILE A 187 -14.99 -4.23 3.27
CA ILE A 187 -16.23 -4.86 3.77
C ILE A 187 -17.34 -4.77 2.72
N ALA A 188 -17.53 -3.60 2.12
CA ALA A 188 -18.54 -3.40 1.08
C ALA A 188 -18.29 -4.28 -0.15
N ASN A 189 -17.04 -4.34 -0.64
CA ASN A 189 -16.65 -5.24 -1.73
C ASN A 189 -16.93 -6.71 -1.38
N TYR A 190 -16.59 -7.14 -0.16
CA TYR A 190 -16.84 -8.51 0.29
C TYR A 190 -18.34 -8.84 0.32
N LEU A 191 -19.13 -8.06 1.05
CA LEU A 191 -20.55 -8.34 1.24
C LEU A 191 -21.33 -8.26 -0.09
N SER A 192 -21.01 -7.29 -0.95
CA SER A 192 -21.67 -7.13 -2.25
C SER A 192 -21.17 -8.09 -3.34
N SER A 193 -20.19 -8.95 -3.02
CA SER A 193 -19.77 -10.06 -3.88
C SER A 193 -20.48 -11.37 -3.55
N LEU A 194 -21.13 -11.50 -2.40
CA LEU A 194 -21.83 -12.72 -2.01
C LEU A 194 -23.15 -12.87 -2.79
N ASP A 195 -23.52 -14.11 -3.09
CA ASP A 195 -24.85 -14.44 -3.59
C ASP A 195 -25.83 -14.71 -2.42
N GLY A 196 -27.06 -15.10 -2.74
CA GLY A 196 -28.09 -15.40 -1.74
C GLY A 196 -27.78 -16.59 -0.82
N THR A 197 -26.74 -17.39 -1.11
CA THR A 197 -26.34 -18.55 -0.31
C THR A 197 -25.38 -18.19 0.82
N GLN A 198 -24.80 -16.98 0.81
CA GLN A 198 -23.80 -16.52 1.77
C GLN A 198 -22.54 -17.40 1.81
N ASP A 199 -22.26 -18.17 0.74
CA ASP A 199 -21.08 -19.01 0.65
C ASP A 199 -19.86 -18.15 0.27
N HIS A 200 -18.90 -18.04 1.22
CA HIS A 200 -17.64 -17.31 1.05
C HIS A 200 -16.87 -17.72 -0.22
N HIS A 201 -16.98 -18.98 -0.63
CA HIS A 201 -16.26 -19.54 -1.77
C HIS A 201 -16.99 -19.32 -3.10
N LYS A 202 -18.25 -18.87 -3.08
CA LYS A 202 -19.06 -18.58 -4.27
C LYS A 202 -19.29 -17.09 -4.48
N ARG A 203 -18.29 -16.28 -4.11
CA ARG A 203 -18.29 -14.85 -4.38
C ARG A 203 -18.24 -14.57 -5.87
N HIS A 204 -19.04 -13.62 -6.32
CA HIS A 204 -18.92 -13.03 -7.64
C HIS A 204 -17.57 -12.30 -7.75
N PRO A 205 -16.81 -12.51 -8.84
CA PRO A 205 -15.53 -11.83 -9.04
C PRO A 205 -15.69 -10.32 -9.21
N TYR A 206 -16.89 -9.86 -9.58
CA TYR A 206 -17.24 -8.45 -9.71
C TYR A 206 -18.36 -8.11 -8.72
N PRO A 207 -18.05 -7.38 -7.62
CA PRO A 207 -19.07 -7.02 -6.63
C PRO A 207 -20.08 -6.02 -7.19
N GLN A 208 -21.29 -5.99 -6.61
CA GLN A 208 -22.33 -5.03 -7.01
C GLN A 208 -21.88 -3.57 -6.78
N THR A 209 -21.10 -3.33 -5.73
CA THR A 209 -20.45 -2.03 -5.48
C THR A 209 -18.95 -2.23 -5.47
N LEU A 210 -18.24 -1.50 -6.35
CA LEU A 210 -16.80 -1.58 -6.47
C LEU A 210 -16.12 -0.38 -5.77
N HIS A 211 -15.46 -0.66 -4.66
CA HIS A 211 -14.59 0.26 -3.96
C HIS A 211 -13.13 -0.01 -4.31
N LEU A 212 -12.47 0.97 -4.92
CA LEU A 212 -11.05 0.92 -5.26
C LEU A 212 -10.27 1.85 -4.34
N ALA A 213 -9.12 1.41 -3.87
CA ALA A 213 -8.25 2.20 -3.03
C ALA A 213 -6.82 2.14 -3.56
N PHE A 214 -6.22 3.32 -3.69
CA PHE A 214 -4.85 3.47 -4.17
C PHE A 214 -4.09 4.47 -3.30
N GLU A 215 -2.78 4.31 -3.23
CA GLU A 215 -1.86 5.24 -2.56
C GLU A 215 -1.07 6.03 -3.59
N ARG A 216 -0.99 7.35 -3.40
CA ARG A 216 -0.21 8.21 -4.30
C ARG A 216 1.28 7.91 -4.11
N VAL A 217 1.96 7.54 -5.19
CA VAL A 217 3.42 7.32 -5.22
C VAL A 217 4.14 8.62 -5.53
N GLN A 218 3.70 9.32 -6.58
CA GLN A 218 4.32 10.58 -7.01
C GLN A 218 3.29 11.50 -7.68
N GLU A 219 3.46 12.80 -7.49
CA GLU A 219 2.81 13.80 -8.33
C GLU A 219 3.61 13.97 -9.62
N MET A 220 2.94 14.11 -10.75
CA MET A 220 3.60 14.22 -12.05
C MET A 220 3.59 15.66 -12.52
N ARG A 221 4.65 16.05 -13.24
CA ARG A 221 4.78 17.39 -13.84
C ARG A 221 3.60 17.74 -14.74
N TYR A 222 3.10 16.77 -15.49
CA TYR A 222 1.91 16.84 -16.34
C TYR A 222 1.46 15.40 -16.69
N GLY A 223 0.28 15.26 -17.29
CA GLY A 223 -0.29 14.00 -17.76
C GLY A 223 0.31 13.56 -19.10
N GLU A 224 -0.50 12.99 -19.99
CA GLU A 224 -0.04 12.59 -21.32
C GLU A 224 0.45 13.81 -22.13
N ASN A 225 -0.19 14.97 -21.93
CA ASN A 225 0.15 16.25 -22.54
C ASN A 225 0.41 17.35 -21.49
N PRO A 226 1.24 18.39 -21.79
CA PRO A 226 1.64 19.42 -20.82
C PRO A 226 0.51 20.21 -20.14
N HIS A 227 -0.68 20.30 -20.76
CA HIS A 227 -1.82 21.04 -20.21
C HIS A 227 -2.67 20.21 -19.23
N GLN A 228 -2.36 18.91 -19.06
CA GLN A 228 -3.07 18.00 -18.17
C GLN A 228 -2.24 17.84 -16.89
N SER A 229 -2.86 17.87 -15.71
CA SER A 229 -2.20 17.46 -14.46
C SER A 229 -2.31 15.94 -14.26
N ALA A 230 -1.38 15.35 -13.51
CA ALA A 230 -1.39 13.91 -13.24
C ALA A 230 -0.65 13.52 -11.94
N ALA A 231 -0.89 12.30 -11.50
CA ALA A 231 -0.16 11.65 -10.41
C ALA A 231 -0.17 10.13 -10.64
N PHE A 232 0.86 9.45 -10.14
CA PHE A 232 0.92 7.99 -10.12
C PHE A 232 0.39 7.48 -8.78
N TYR A 233 -0.47 6.47 -8.84
CA TYR A 233 -0.99 5.78 -7.67
C TYR A 233 -0.71 4.28 -7.79
N LYS A 234 -0.43 3.62 -6.66
CA LYS A 234 -0.26 2.16 -6.57
C LYS A 234 -1.45 1.53 -5.85
N ASP A 235 -1.76 0.29 -6.21
CA ASP A 235 -2.65 -0.55 -5.41
C ASP A 235 -2.10 -0.77 -4.01
N LEU A 236 -3.01 -0.93 -3.04
CA LEU A 236 -2.63 -1.29 -1.66
C LEU A 236 -1.88 -2.64 -1.60
N ASN A 237 -2.26 -3.56 -2.49
CA ASN A 237 -1.66 -4.89 -2.63
C ASN A 237 -1.16 -5.09 -4.07
N ALA A 238 -0.20 -4.27 -4.50
CA ALA A 238 0.37 -4.38 -5.84
C ALA A 238 1.07 -5.75 -6.05
N PRO A 239 0.82 -6.46 -7.16
CA PRO A 239 1.45 -7.76 -7.44
C PRO A 239 2.98 -7.65 -7.44
N SER A 240 3.68 -8.64 -6.89
CA SER A 240 5.15 -8.64 -6.86
C SER A 240 5.71 -8.59 -8.27
N GLY A 241 6.73 -7.75 -8.52
CA GLY A 241 7.32 -7.60 -9.85
C GLY A 241 6.43 -6.85 -10.84
N SER A 242 5.36 -6.18 -10.40
CA SER A 242 4.68 -5.13 -11.20
C SER A 242 5.47 -3.83 -11.18
N LEU A 243 5.14 -2.89 -12.08
CA LEU A 243 5.81 -1.60 -12.15
C LEU A 243 5.74 -0.83 -10.82
N ALA A 244 4.66 -0.98 -10.05
CA ALA A 244 4.47 -0.27 -8.78
C ALA A 244 5.59 -0.51 -7.74
N HIS A 245 6.42 -1.54 -7.92
CA HIS A 245 7.55 -1.88 -7.03
C HIS A 245 8.91 -1.36 -7.54
N TYR A 246 8.95 -0.48 -8.55
CA TYR A 246 10.22 0.02 -9.08
C TYR A 246 11.03 0.77 -8.03
N GLN A 247 12.34 0.52 -8.04
CA GLN A 247 13.32 1.39 -7.42
C GLN A 247 14.02 2.20 -8.51
N GLN A 248 13.90 3.52 -8.45
CA GLN A 248 14.64 4.40 -9.36
C GLN A 248 16.06 4.61 -8.84
N LEU A 249 17.05 4.07 -9.55
CA LEU A 249 18.47 4.14 -9.16
C LEU A 249 19.15 5.45 -9.60
N GLN A 250 18.68 6.04 -10.70
CA GLN A 250 19.16 7.34 -11.19
C GLN A 250 18.15 7.99 -12.14
N GLY A 251 18.49 9.17 -12.65
CA GLY A 251 17.72 9.87 -13.67
C GLY A 251 16.76 10.92 -13.11
N LYS A 252 16.09 11.61 -14.02
CA LYS A 252 15.03 12.58 -13.69
C LYS A 252 13.77 11.87 -13.19
N GLU A 253 12.87 12.61 -12.55
CA GLU A 253 11.50 12.14 -12.28
C GLU A 253 10.84 11.54 -13.55
N LEU A 254 10.08 10.48 -13.36
CA LEU A 254 9.34 9.82 -14.44
C LEU A 254 8.11 10.65 -14.82
N SER A 255 7.93 10.88 -16.12
CA SER A 255 6.69 11.48 -16.65
C SER A 255 5.55 10.46 -16.70
N PHE A 256 4.32 10.94 -16.98
CA PHE A 256 3.16 10.08 -17.22
C PHE A 256 3.42 9.04 -18.31
N ASN A 257 3.93 9.50 -19.46
CA ASN A 257 4.25 8.61 -20.58
C ASN A 257 5.42 7.66 -20.24
N ASN A 258 6.38 8.10 -19.42
CA ASN A 258 7.43 7.19 -18.97
C ASN A 258 6.86 6.04 -18.14
N ILE A 259 5.92 6.30 -17.23
CA ILE A 259 5.26 5.24 -16.44
C ILE A 259 4.47 4.31 -17.35
N ALA A 260 3.63 4.84 -18.25
CA ALA A 260 2.79 4.02 -19.14
C ALA A 260 3.63 3.13 -20.08
N ASP A 261 4.64 3.71 -20.75
CA ASP A 261 5.51 2.95 -21.65
C ASP A 261 6.40 1.96 -20.88
N SER A 262 6.78 2.28 -19.64
CA SER A 262 7.54 1.38 -18.77
C SER A 262 6.72 0.17 -18.37
N ASP A 263 5.44 0.36 -18.04
CA ASP A 263 4.53 -0.72 -17.70
C ASP A 263 4.36 -1.66 -18.90
N ALA A 264 4.05 -1.10 -20.07
CA ALA A 264 3.92 -1.87 -21.31
C ALA A 264 5.20 -2.66 -21.66
N ALA A 265 6.37 -2.05 -21.53
CA ALA A 265 7.65 -2.71 -21.80
C ALA A 265 7.93 -3.84 -20.79
N TRP A 266 7.65 -3.57 -19.51
CA TRP A 266 7.91 -4.50 -18.42
C TRP A 266 6.95 -5.70 -18.43
N GLU A 267 5.63 -5.48 -18.56
CA GLU A 267 4.67 -6.57 -18.69
C GLU A 267 4.94 -7.45 -19.91
N CYS A 268 5.33 -6.85 -21.04
CA CYS A 268 5.72 -7.59 -22.24
C CYS A 268 6.96 -8.45 -22.00
N VAL A 269 8.03 -7.90 -21.41
CA VAL A 269 9.26 -8.67 -21.18
C VAL A 269 9.08 -9.77 -20.13
N LYS A 270 8.21 -9.54 -19.13
CA LYS A 270 7.82 -10.54 -18.13
C LYS A 270 7.04 -11.72 -18.72
N SER A 271 6.23 -11.48 -19.74
CA SER A 271 5.46 -12.56 -20.40
C SER A 271 6.38 -13.59 -21.07
N ILE A 272 7.60 -13.20 -21.43
CA ILE A 272 8.62 -14.05 -22.05
C ILE A 272 9.30 -14.90 -20.97
N SER A 273 8.75 -16.10 -20.78
CA SER A 273 9.19 -17.09 -19.80
C SER A 273 10.37 -17.93 -20.29
N GLY A 274 11.08 -18.56 -19.34
CA GLY A 274 12.16 -19.53 -19.59
C GLY A 274 13.57 -18.98 -19.40
N ASP A 275 14.56 -19.72 -19.92
CA ASP A 275 15.98 -19.43 -19.68
C ASP A 275 16.54 -18.32 -20.57
N GLN A 276 15.84 -17.94 -21.64
CA GLN A 276 16.34 -16.99 -22.62
C GLN A 276 16.31 -15.54 -22.11
N ALA A 277 17.33 -14.78 -22.47
CA ALA A 277 17.33 -13.34 -22.26
C ALA A 277 16.39 -12.69 -23.29
N ALA A 278 15.59 -11.74 -22.84
CA ALA A 278 14.64 -10.99 -23.64
C ALA A 278 14.86 -9.49 -23.47
N CYS A 279 14.65 -8.76 -24.56
CA CYS A 279 14.62 -7.31 -24.58
C CYS A 279 13.37 -6.84 -25.32
N VAL A 280 12.68 -5.88 -24.72
CA VAL A 280 11.53 -5.18 -25.30
C VAL A 280 11.86 -3.70 -25.37
N ILE A 281 11.62 -3.08 -26.54
CA ILE A 281 11.77 -1.64 -26.77
C ILE A 281 10.39 -1.08 -27.12
N ILE A 282 9.88 -0.17 -26.29
CA ILE A 282 8.58 0.51 -26.47
C ILE A 282 8.79 1.98 -26.78
N LYS A 283 7.90 2.55 -27.59
CA LYS A 283 7.72 3.99 -27.74
C LYS A 283 6.25 4.31 -27.98
N HIS A 284 5.69 5.22 -27.18
CA HIS A 284 4.27 5.61 -27.26
C HIS A 284 3.33 4.40 -27.25
N ALA A 285 3.51 3.53 -26.25
CA ALA A 285 2.80 2.28 -26.02
C ALA A 285 2.92 1.21 -27.13
N ASN A 286 3.78 1.42 -28.13
CA ASN A 286 3.96 0.50 -29.25
C ASN A 286 5.36 -0.16 -29.23
N PRO A 287 5.46 -1.48 -29.48
CA PRO A 287 6.76 -2.16 -29.57
C PRO A 287 7.50 -1.76 -30.84
N CYS A 288 8.67 -1.14 -30.68
CA CYS A 288 9.63 -0.90 -31.75
C CYS A 288 10.46 -2.15 -32.06
N GLY A 289 10.65 -3.01 -31.06
CA GLY A 289 11.41 -4.26 -31.22
C GLY A 289 11.28 -5.16 -30.00
N VAL A 290 11.15 -6.45 -30.25
CA VAL A 290 11.12 -7.50 -29.22
C VAL A 290 12.02 -8.63 -29.69
N ALA A 291 12.95 -9.07 -28.85
CA ALA A 291 13.82 -10.18 -29.20
C ALA A 291 14.23 -11.02 -28.00
N ILE A 292 14.46 -12.30 -28.28
CA ILE A 292 15.08 -13.27 -27.38
C ILE A 292 16.48 -13.64 -27.89
N ALA A 293 17.39 -13.89 -26.96
CA ALA A 293 18.77 -14.31 -27.22
C ALA A 293 19.40 -15.02 -26.01
N GLU A 294 20.64 -15.42 -26.17
CA GLU A 294 21.47 -16.06 -25.15
C GLU A 294 22.02 -15.08 -24.09
N SER A 295 21.98 -13.76 -24.34
CA SER A 295 22.38 -12.73 -23.37
C SER A 295 21.55 -11.45 -23.53
N ALA A 296 21.48 -10.63 -22.46
CA ALA A 296 20.75 -9.36 -22.47
C ALA A 296 21.25 -8.41 -23.57
N GLU A 297 22.57 -8.32 -23.76
CA GLU A 297 23.19 -7.55 -24.83
C GLU A 297 22.70 -8.00 -26.22
N LYS A 298 22.75 -9.29 -26.51
CA LYS A 298 22.36 -9.81 -27.82
C LYS A 298 20.86 -9.71 -28.05
N ALA A 299 20.05 -9.85 -27.01
CA ALA A 299 18.61 -9.61 -27.08
C ALA A 299 18.34 -8.15 -27.42
N TYR A 300 19.02 -7.20 -26.76
CA TYR A 300 18.94 -5.78 -27.07
C TYR A 300 19.35 -5.47 -28.52
N LEU A 301 20.50 -5.96 -28.97
CA LEU A 301 20.98 -5.71 -30.33
C LEU A 301 20.00 -6.24 -31.40
N LYS A 302 19.40 -7.41 -31.18
CA LYS A 302 18.37 -7.97 -32.06
C LYS A 302 17.07 -7.14 -32.01
N ALA A 303 16.62 -6.74 -30.82
CA ALA A 303 15.42 -5.91 -30.68
C ALA A 303 15.61 -4.56 -31.42
N LEU A 304 16.77 -3.92 -31.23
CA LEU A 304 17.13 -2.67 -31.90
C LEU A 304 17.13 -2.79 -33.43
N GLN A 305 17.56 -3.93 -33.99
CA GLN A 305 17.57 -4.16 -35.44
C GLN A 305 16.18 -4.17 -36.08
N THR A 306 15.10 -4.33 -35.29
CA THR A 306 13.71 -4.31 -35.79
C THR A 306 13.36 -2.95 -36.37
N ASP A 307 13.55 -1.88 -35.58
CA ASP A 307 13.39 -0.50 -36.03
C ASP A 307 14.28 0.46 -35.21
N PRO A 308 15.53 0.69 -35.65
CA PRO A 308 16.46 1.57 -34.96
C PRO A 308 15.99 3.04 -34.88
N THR A 309 15.21 3.47 -35.87
CA THR A 309 14.71 4.84 -35.98
C THR A 309 13.66 5.09 -34.90
N SER A 310 12.69 4.19 -34.76
CA SER A 310 11.66 4.30 -33.72
C SER A 310 12.24 4.08 -32.32
N ALA A 311 13.23 3.20 -32.17
CA ALA A 311 13.88 2.94 -30.88
C ALA A 311 14.60 4.16 -30.27
N PHE A 312 14.90 5.21 -31.04
CA PHE A 312 15.50 6.44 -30.51
C PHE A 312 14.56 7.13 -29.50
N GLY A 313 15.02 7.27 -28.25
CA GLY A 313 14.24 7.80 -27.14
C GLY A 313 13.19 6.84 -26.61
N GLY A 314 13.30 5.55 -26.93
CA GLY A 314 12.39 4.52 -26.41
C GLY A 314 12.65 4.18 -24.95
N ILE A 315 11.77 3.33 -24.42
CA ILE A 315 11.90 2.65 -23.13
C ILE A 315 12.31 1.22 -23.38
N ILE A 316 13.34 0.78 -22.66
CA ILE A 316 13.93 -0.55 -22.81
C ILE A 316 13.65 -1.35 -21.55
N ALA A 317 13.15 -2.58 -21.70
CA ALA A 317 12.98 -3.53 -20.61
C ALA A 317 13.74 -4.82 -20.89
N LEU A 318 14.44 -5.33 -19.88
CA LEU A 318 15.20 -6.59 -19.91
C LEU A 318 14.63 -7.57 -18.88
N ASN A 319 14.50 -8.86 -19.20
CA ASN A 319 14.15 -9.89 -18.20
C ASN A 319 15.40 -10.50 -17.50
N ARG A 320 16.59 -9.96 -17.76
CA ARG A 320 17.86 -10.38 -17.15
C ARG A 320 18.62 -9.18 -16.62
N PRO A 321 19.51 -9.36 -15.63
CA PRO A 321 20.39 -8.30 -15.14
C PRO A 321 21.12 -7.59 -16.28
N CYS A 322 21.25 -6.27 -16.15
CA CYS A 322 22.04 -5.45 -17.08
C CYS A 322 23.49 -5.40 -16.58
N ASP A 323 24.37 -6.08 -17.30
CA ASP A 323 25.81 -6.07 -17.05
C ASP A 323 26.54 -4.98 -17.86
N GLU A 324 27.87 -4.91 -17.69
CA GLU A 324 28.72 -3.92 -18.36
C GLU A 324 28.59 -3.97 -19.90
N THR A 325 28.54 -5.17 -20.46
CA THR A 325 28.50 -5.37 -21.91
C THR A 325 27.17 -4.88 -22.47
N CYS A 326 26.06 -5.26 -21.85
CA CYS A 326 24.73 -4.80 -22.23
C CYS A 326 24.59 -3.28 -22.04
N ALA A 327 25.04 -2.75 -20.90
CA ALA A 327 25.01 -1.31 -20.64
C ALA A 327 25.83 -0.52 -21.66
N THR A 328 27.01 -0.99 -22.05
CA THR A 328 27.84 -0.37 -23.08
C THR A 328 27.14 -0.34 -24.43
N ALA A 329 26.42 -1.40 -24.80
CA ALA A 329 25.65 -1.44 -26.03
C ALA A 329 24.48 -0.44 -26.01
N ILE A 330 23.72 -0.42 -24.91
CA ILE A 330 22.55 0.48 -24.76
C ILE A 330 22.98 1.95 -24.69
N ALA A 331 24.09 2.25 -24.01
CA ALA A 331 24.61 3.60 -23.85
C ALA A 331 25.03 4.27 -25.17
N LYS A 332 25.12 3.54 -26.29
CA LYS A 332 25.32 4.15 -27.62
C LYS A 332 24.08 4.88 -28.13
N GLN A 333 22.90 4.51 -27.64
CA GLN A 333 21.61 5.09 -28.05
C GLN A 333 21.14 6.18 -27.06
N PHE A 334 20.24 7.05 -27.51
CA PHE A 334 19.41 7.86 -26.63
C PHE A 334 18.24 7.02 -26.11
N VAL A 335 18.17 6.82 -24.80
CA VAL A 335 17.16 6.04 -24.10
C VAL A 335 16.52 6.92 -23.01
N GLU A 336 15.20 6.86 -22.87
CA GLU A 336 14.48 7.60 -21.82
C GLU A 336 14.52 6.86 -20.47
N VAL A 337 14.20 5.56 -20.51
CA VAL A 337 14.11 4.66 -19.37
C VAL A 337 14.69 3.29 -19.73
N LEU A 338 15.45 2.71 -18.82
CA LEU A 338 15.91 1.32 -18.87
C LEU A 338 15.47 0.58 -17.60
N ILE A 339 14.78 -0.54 -17.78
CA ILE A 339 14.22 -1.38 -16.71
C ILE A 339 14.89 -2.75 -16.75
N ALA A 340 15.35 -3.23 -15.60
CA ALA A 340 15.94 -4.57 -15.48
C ALA A 340 15.73 -5.14 -14.07
N PRO A 341 15.92 -6.46 -13.87
CA PRO A 341 15.88 -7.07 -12.55
C PRO A 341 16.98 -6.59 -11.61
N SER A 342 18.14 -6.24 -12.18
CA SER A 342 19.24 -5.60 -11.47
C SER A 342 20.25 -4.98 -12.43
N PHE A 343 21.12 -4.12 -11.89
CA PHE A 343 22.23 -3.52 -12.61
C PHE A 343 23.54 -3.80 -11.88
N THR A 344 24.57 -4.22 -12.60
CA THR A 344 25.93 -4.30 -12.01
C THR A 344 26.48 -2.90 -11.71
N GLU A 345 27.44 -2.80 -10.78
CA GLU A 345 28.09 -1.52 -10.48
C GLU A 345 28.80 -0.92 -11.71
N SER A 346 29.37 -1.78 -12.58
CA SER A 346 29.93 -1.35 -13.86
C SER A 346 28.87 -0.78 -14.81
N ALA A 347 27.69 -1.40 -14.90
CA ALA A 347 26.57 -0.88 -15.68
C ALA A 347 26.09 0.49 -15.15
N LYS A 348 25.95 0.64 -13.83
CA LYS A 348 25.60 1.93 -13.20
C LYS A 348 26.62 3.02 -13.52
N THR A 349 27.91 2.68 -13.48
CA THR A 349 29.01 3.61 -13.80
C THR A 349 28.94 4.10 -15.24
N ILE A 350 28.63 3.23 -16.20
CA ILE A 350 28.45 3.61 -17.62
C ILE A 350 27.32 4.65 -17.76
N PHE A 351 26.17 4.38 -17.15
CA PHE A 351 25.01 5.25 -17.25
C PHE A 351 25.11 6.53 -16.40
N ALA A 352 26.01 6.61 -15.41
CA ALA A 352 26.24 7.83 -14.64
C ALA A 352 26.63 9.03 -15.53
N ASN A 353 27.26 8.77 -16.68
CA ASN A 353 27.56 9.79 -17.70
C ASN A 353 26.33 10.27 -18.48
N LYS A 354 25.17 9.62 -18.31
CA LYS A 354 23.88 9.95 -18.92
C LYS A 354 22.83 10.28 -17.85
N GLN A 355 23.09 11.34 -17.08
CA GLN A 355 22.31 11.76 -15.90
C GLN A 355 20.78 11.86 -16.07
N ASN A 356 20.27 11.96 -17.30
CA ASN A 356 18.83 12.03 -17.56
C ASN A 356 18.15 10.68 -17.71
N VAL A 357 18.90 9.61 -18.00
CA VAL A 357 18.37 8.26 -18.20
C VAL A 357 17.84 7.74 -16.87
N ARG A 358 16.59 7.28 -16.84
CA ARG A 358 16.06 6.61 -15.64
C ARG A 358 16.46 5.15 -15.68
N LEU A 359 17.14 4.69 -14.64
CA LEU A 359 17.34 3.27 -14.40
C LEU A 359 16.35 2.80 -13.36
N LEU A 360 15.48 1.86 -13.74
CA LEU A 360 14.48 1.27 -12.86
C LEU A 360 14.84 -0.17 -12.57
N GLU A 361 14.98 -0.50 -11.29
CA GLU A 361 15.21 -1.86 -10.83
C GLU A 361 13.91 -2.46 -10.32
N ILE A 362 13.50 -3.60 -10.88
CA ILE A 362 12.30 -4.34 -10.49
C ILE A 362 12.62 -5.83 -10.48
N LEU A 363 12.62 -6.44 -9.30
CA LEU A 363 12.80 -7.89 -9.21
C LEU A 363 11.69 -8.62 -9.97
N LEU A 364 12.10 -9.62 -10.76
CA LEU A 364 11.13 -10.52 -11.38
C LEU A 364 10.47 -11.39 -10.31
N PRO A 365 9.20 -11.78 -10.52
CA PRO A 365 8.56 -12.81 -9.70
C PRO A 365 9.39 -14.10 -9.68
N LYS A 366 9.21 -14.92 -8.63
CA LYS A 366 9.80 -16.26 -8.59
C LYS A 366 9.34 -17.07 -9.80
N GLU A 367 10.21 -17.93 -10.31
CA GLU A 367 9.91 -18.77 -11.46
C GLU A 367 8.62 -19.58 -11.25
N GLY A 368 7.73 -19.58 -12.25
CA GLY A 368 6.40 -20.20 -12.17
C GLY A 368 5.32 -19.36 -11.49
N ALA A 369 5.67 -18.23 -10.85
CA ALA A 369 4.69 -17.25 -10.38
C ALA A 369 4.45 -16.20 -11.48
N ASN A 370 3.19 -15.99 -11.85
CA ASN A 370 2.77 -14.87 -12.69
C ASN A 370 1.71 -14.03 -11.95
N PRO A 371 2.15 -13.26 -10.94
CA PRO A 371 1.25 -12.43 -10.15
C PRO A 371 0.78 -11.26 -11.01
N LEU A 372 -0.51 -11.23 -11.32
CA LEU A 372 -1.15 -10.20 -12.12
C LEU A 372 -2.04 -9.34 -11.26
N ASN A 373 -2.38 -8.16 -11.78
CA ASN A 373 -3.47 -7.38 -11.20
C ASN A 373 -4.75 -8.22 -11.23
N GLN A 374 -5.56 -8.10 -10.18
CA GLN A 374 -6.85 -8.80 -10.16
C GLN A 374 -7.76 -8.29 -11.27
N PHE A 375 -7.72 -6.98 -11.52
CA PHE A 375 -8.53 -6.29 -12.50
C PHE A 375 -7.68 -5.47 -13.46
N ASP A 376 -8.12 -5.44 -14.71
CA ASP A 376 -7.77 -4.44 -15.71
C ASP A 376 -8.94 -3.48 -15.90
N PHE A 377 -8.62 -2.20 -16.03
CA PHE A 377 -9.58 -1.10 -15.95
C PHE A 377 -9.53 -0.23 -17.20
N LYS A 378 -10.70 0.04 -17.78
CA LYS A 378 -10.81 1.00 -18.88
C LYS A 378 -11.88 2.05 -18.59
N ARG A 379 -11.48 3.32 -18.57
CA ARG A 379 -12.41 4.44 -18.49
C ARG A 379 -13.25 4.54 -19.76
N VAL A 380 -14.55 4.75 -19.57
CA VAL A 380 -15.52 5.12 -20.62
C VAL A 380 -16.27 6.36 -20.17
N GLY A 381 -17.00 7.03 -21.07
CA GLY A 381 -17.75 8.25 -20.74
C GLY A 381 -18.69 8.05 -19.55
N GLY A 382 -18.35 8.63 -18.40
CA GLY A 382 -19.12 8.51 -17.15
C GLY A 382 -19.05 7.15 -16.45
N GLY A 383 -18.23 6.21 -16.91
CA GLY A 383 -18.21 4.82 -16.40
C GLY A 383 -16.81 4.19 -16.31
N LEU A 384 -16.80 2.92 -15.94
CA LEU A 384 -15.60 2.08 -15.78
C LEU A 384 -15.91 0.67 -16.27
N LEU A 385 -15.14 0.17 -17.23
CA LEU A 385 -15.12 -1.25 -17.59
C LEU A 385 -14.07 -1.96 -16.73
N VAL A 386 -14.43 -3.14 -16.24
CA VAL A 386 -13.60 -3.95 -15.33
C VAL A 386 -13.55 -5.36 -15.90
N GLN A 387 -12.35 -5.91 -16.07
CA GLN A 387 -12.13 -7.27 -16.56
C GLN A 387 -10.97 -7.92 -15.80
N SER A 388 -10.80 -9.23 -15.91
CA SER A 388 -9.57 -9.89 -15.43
C SER A 388 -8.38 -9.53 -16.32
N SER A 389 -7.17 -9.52 -15.79
CA SER A 389 -5.95 -9.40 -16.62
C SER A 389 -5.81 -10.54 -17.61
N ASP A 390 -5.23 -10.26 -18.78
CA ASP A 390 -4.87 -11.28 -19.76
C ASP A 390 -3.66 -12.07 -19.25
N SER A 391 -3.91 -13.34 -18.91
CA SER A 391 -2.93 -14.25 -18.33
C SER A 391 -2.57 -15.40 -19.25
N LYS A 392 -3.13 -15.44 -20.47
CA LYS A 392 -3.04 -16.62 -21.34
C LYS A 392 -1.84 -16.52 -22.27
N ASN A 393 -0.83 -17.35 -22.02
CA ASN A 393 0.21 -17.65 -23.01
C ASN A 393 -0.24 -18.78 -23.93
N VAL A 394 -0.47 -18.49 -25.21
CA VAL A 394 -0.88 -19.48 -26.21
C VAL A 394 0.27 -20.46 -26.47
N LEU A 395 0.04 -21.73 -26.19
CA LEU A 395 1.05 -22.78 -26.37
C LEU A 395 0.99 -23.40 -27.78
N PRO A 396 2.11 -23.91 -28.33
CA PRO A 396 2.11 -24.55 -29.65
C PRO A 396 1.10 -25.68 -29.81
N GLN A 397 0.82 -26.41 -28.73
CA GLN A 397 -0.17 -27.50 -28.71
C GLN A 397 -1.63 -27.04 -28.81
N GLU A 398 -1.90 -25.76 -28.57
CA GLU A 398 -3.22 -25.14 -28.75
C GLU A 398 -3.43 -24.63 -30.18
N LEU A 399 -2.37 -24.61 -31.01
CA LEU A 399 -2.43 -24.14 -32.38
C LEU A 399 -2.96 -25.24 -33.31
N GLN A 400 -3.95 -24.90 -34.13
CA GLN A 400 -4.48 -25.78 -35.17
C GLN A 400 -3.80 -25.52 -36.52
N VAL A 401 -3.21 -26.56 -37.11
CA VAL A 401 -2.66 -26.49 -38.47
C VAL A 401 -3.79 -26.62 -39.49
N VAL A 402 -4.04 -25.53 -40.22
CA VAL A 402 -5.19 -25.43 -41.15
C VAL A 402 -4.86 -25.78 -42.62
N THR A 403 -3.57 -25.94 -42.97
CA THR A 403 -3.10 -26.27 -44.33
C THR A 403 -1.92 -27.25 -44.30
N LYS A 404 -1.69 -27.97 -45.40
CA LYS A 404 -0.52 -28.84 -45.57
C LYS A 404 0.66 -28.04 -46.15
N ARG A 405 1.89 -28.42 -45.76
CA ARG A 405 3.13 -27.85 -46.31
C ARG A 405 3.35 -28.24 -47.76
#